data_AF-A0A934IXK9-F1
#
_entry.id   AF-A0A934IXK9-F1
#
_cell.length_a   1.000
_cell.length_b   1.000
_cell.length_c   1.000
_cell.angle_alpha   90.00
_cell.angle_beta   90.00
_cell.angle_gamma   90.00
#
_symmetry.space_group_name_H-M   'P 1'
#
loop_
_entity.id
_entity.type
_entity.pdbx_description
1 polymer ?
#
loop_
_entity_poly.entity_id
_entity_poly.type
_entity_poly.pdbx_seq_one_letter_code
_entity_poly.pdbx_strand_id
1 'polypeptide(L)' 'MENEQKPVSQLVAQGWEIIDSSSCVDSMGRMVHSVLLRRHRQHRFVTISRKLLGGGVTVEERDV' A
#
# COMPACT_ATOMS: atom_id res chain seq x y z
N MET A 1 -11.46 11.99 14.53
CA MET A 1 -11.65 11.67 13.10
C MET A 1 -10.42 10.90 12.68
N GLU A 2 -10.53 9.58 12.54
CA GLU A 2 -9.45 8.76 11.99
C GLU A 2 -9.06 9.35 10.63
N ASN A 3 -7.81 9.78 10.51
CA ASN A 3 -7.21 9.98 9.20
C ASN A 3 -7.33 8.63 8.50
N GLU A 4 -8.34 8.46 7.64
CA GLU A 4 -8.41 7.35 6.71
C GLU A 4 -7.11 7.42 5.91
N GLN A 5 -6.11 6.64 6.33
CA GLN A 5 -4.87 6.49 5.60
C GLN A 5 -5.28 5.92 4.24
N LYS A 6 -5.37 6.81 3.24
CA LYS A 6 -5.59 6.50 1.84
C LYS A 6 -4.25 6.62 1.11
N PRO A 7 -3.24 5.78 1.46
CA PRO A 7 -1.87 5.95 1.00
C PRO A 7 -1.78 5.91 -0.53
N VAL A 8 -2.54 5.01 -1.16
CA VAL A 8 -2.58 4.88 -2.62
C VAL A 8 -3.22 6.11 -3.25
N SER A 9 -4.35 6.59 -2.74
CA SER A 9 -5.02 7.78 -3.29
C SER A 9 -4.14 9.03 -3.20
N GLN A 10 -3.38 9.18 -2.11
CA GLN A 10 -2.41 10.28 -1.97
C GLN A 10 -1.27 10.18 -2.99
N LEU A 11 -0.74 8.98 -3.23
CA LEU A 11 0.31 8.76 -4.22
C LEU A 11 -0.21 8.99 -5.65
N VAL A 12 -1.41 8.53 -5.97
CA VAL A 12 -2.06 8.80 -7.27
C VAL A 12 -2.24 10.31 -7.47
N ALA A 13 -2.67 11.05 -6.45
CA ALA A 13 -2.78 12.52 -6.51
C ALA A 13 -1.44 13.22 -6.74
N GLN A 14 -0.31 12.59 -6.38
CA GLN A 14 1.05 13.08 -6.65
C GLN A 14 1.59 12.64 -8.01
N GLY A 15 0.76 12.03 -8.87
CA GLY A 15 1.12 11.61 -10.22
C GLY A 15 1.78 10.24 -10.31
N TRP A 16 1.64 9.38 -9.30
CA TRP A 16 2.01 7.97 -9.41
C TRP A 16 0.92 7.19 -10.14
N GLU A 17 1.33 6.34 -11.09
CA GLU A 17 0.46 5.46 -11.85
C GLU A 17 0.45 4.06 -11.21
N ILE A 18 -0.73 3.46 -11.04
CA ILE A 18 -0.85 2.05 -10.63
C ILE A 18 -0.52 1.16 -11.82
N ILE A 19 0.49 0.32 -11.66
CA ILE A 19 0.95 -0.63 -12.68
C ILE A 19 0.39 -2.01 -12.44
N ASP A 20 0.37 -2.43 -11.18
CA ASP A 20 -0.15 -3.74 -10.78
C ASP A 20 -0.68 -3.69 -9.35
N SER A 21 -1.57 -4.63 -9.03
CA SER A 21 -2.09 -4.83 -7.68
C SER A 21 -2.29 -6.32 -7.41
N SER A 22 -1.84 -6.77 -6.26
CA SER A 22 -1.99 -8.16 -5.81
C SER A 22 -2.48 -8.20 -4.37
N SER A 23 -3.12 -9.30 -4.00
CA SER A 23 -3.51 -9.59 -2.62
C SER A 23 -3.11 -11.01 -2.25
N CYS A 24 -2.55 -11.17 -1.07
CA CYS A 24 -2.15 -12.48 -0.55
C CYS A 24 -2.44 -12.60 0.94
N VAL A 25 -2.28 -13.81 1.47
CA VAL A 25 -2.32 -14.08 2.91
C VAL A 25 -0.87 -14.28 3.37
N ASP A 26 -0.44 -13.52 4.38
CA ASP A 26 0.90 -13.66 4.94
C ASP A 26 1.04 -14.90 5.84
N SER A 27 2.25 -15.14 6.36
CA SER A 27 2.53 -16.28 7.24
C SER A 27 1.74 -16.26 8.56
N MET A 28 1.16 -15.11 8.93
CA MET A 28 0.33 -14.93 10.12
C MET A 28 -1.17 -15.01 9.81
N GLY A 29 -1.55 -15.40 8.58
CA GLY A 29 -2.94 -15.49 8.16
C GLY A 29 -3.59 -14.13 7.85
N ARG A 30 -2.80 -13.05 7.74
CA ARG A 30 -3.33 -11.70 7.50
C ARG A 30 -3.44 -11.44 6.00
N MET A 31 -4.55 -10.85 5.61
CA MET A 31 -4.70 -10.31 4.26
C MET A 31 -3.76 -9.13 4.08
N VAL A 32 -2.98 -9.18 3.01
CA VAL A 32 -2.03 -8.16 2.59
C VAL A 32 -2.38 -7.75 1.18
N HIS A 33 -2.44 -6.44 0.94
CA HIS A 33 -2.65 -5.86 -0.38
C HIS A 33 -1.36 -5.15 -0.81
N SER A 34 -0.90 -5.43 -2.01
CA SER A 34 0.31 -4.83 -2.56
C SER A 34 -0.01 -4.11 -3.87
N VAL A 35 0.56 -2.93 -4.04
CA VAL A 35 0.37 -2.09 -5.22
C VAL A 35 1.74 -1.68 -5.75
N LEU A 36 2.00 -1.98 -7.01
CA LEU A 36 3.16 -1.46 -7.73
C LEU A 36 2.78 -0.15 -8.41
N LEU A 37 3.51 0.90 -8.08
CA LEU A 37 3.34 2.24 -8.62
C LEU A 37 4.54 2.63 -9.48
N ARG A 38 4.31 3.51 -10.46
CA ARG A 38 5.36 4.08 -11.31
C ARG A 38 5.20 5.59 -11.44
N ARG A 39 6.31 6.33 -11.41
CA ARG A 39 6.36 7.76 -11.77
C ARG A 39 7.74 8.12 -12.32
N HIS A 40 7.81 8.75 -13.49
CA HIS A 40 9.07 9.18 -14.12
C HIS A 40 10.19 8.12 -14.09
N ARG A 41 9.89 6.89 -14.54
CA ARG A 41 10.80 5.71 -14.53
C ARG A 41 11.20 5.18 -13.14
N GLN A 42 10.70 5.75 -12.05
CA GLN A 42 10.85 5.20 -10.70
C GLN A 42 9.68 4.27 -10.40
N HIS A 43 9.95 3.20 -9.66
CA HIS A 43 8.94 2.26 -9.19
C HIS A 43 8.87 2.27 -7.66
N ARG A 44 7.66 2.09 -7.14
CA ARG A 44 7.41 2.00 -5.71
C ARG A 44 6.43 0.89 -5.42
N PHE A 45 6.76 0.06 -4.45
CA PHE A 45 5.88 -0.95 -3.90
C PHE A 45 5.23 -0.42 -2.63
N VAL A 46 3.90 -0.45 -2.58
CA VAL A 46 3.12 -0.09 -1.39
C VAL A 46 2.38 -1.31 -0.91
N THR A 47 2.62 -1.70 0.33
CA THR A 47 1.99 -2.85 0.97
C THR A 47 1.11 -2.39 2.12
N ILE A 48 -0.14 -2.86 2.14
CA ILE A 48 -1.17 -2.47 3.09
C ILE A 48 -1.65 -3.74 3.79
N SER A 49 -1.61 -3.75 5.12
CA SER A 49 -2.10 -4.86 5.94
C SER A 49 -2.86 -4.34 7.15
N ARG A 50 -3.72 -5.16 7.76
CA ARG A 50 -4.41 -4.77 9.00
C ARG A 50 -3.48 -4.89 10.20
N LYS A 51 -3.50 -3.90 11.10
CA LYS A 51 -2.78 -3.98 12.38
C LYS A 51 -3.34 -5.11 13.25
N LEU A 52 -2.46 -5.81 13.93
CA LEU A 52 -2.82 -6.87 14.89
C LEU A 52 -3.46 -6.30 16.17
N LEU A 53 -3.09 -5.08 16.56
CA LEU A 53 -3.55 -4.42 17.78
C LEU A 53 -4.01 -2.98 17.45
N GLY A 54 -5.14 -2.57 18.01
CA GLY A 54 -5.56 -1.16 18.06
C GLY A 54 -6.38 -0.64 16.88
N GLY A 55 -6.87 -1.49 15.98
CA GLY A 55 -7.62 -1.02 14.79
C GLY A 55 -6.72 -0.28 13.79
N GLY A 56 -7.12 -0.25 12.52
CA GLY A 56 -6.38 0.43 11.46
C GLY A 56 -5.43 -0.45 10.65
N VAL A 57 -4.73 0.21 9.73
CA VAL A 57 -3.87 -0.41 8.71
C VAL A 57 -2.40 -0.04 8.93
N THR A 58 -1.50 -0.94 8.56
CA THR A 58 -0.07 -0.71 8.40
C THR A 58 0.20 -0.51 6.92
N VAL A 59 0.97 0.52 6.59
CA VAL A 59 1.42 0.83 5.23
C VAL A 59 2.94 0.75 5.22
N GLU A 60 3.49 -0.09 4.33
CA GLU A 60 4.92 -0.17 4.06
C GLU A 60 5.19 0.28 2.63
N GLU A 61 6.12 1.20 2.44
CA GLU A 61 6.56 1.68 1.13
C GLU A 61 8.02 1.25 0.89
N ARG A 62 8.33 0.75 -0.30
CA ARG A 62 9.69 0.42 -0.74
C ARG A 62 9.90 0.87 -2.17
N ASP A 63 10.99 1.59 -2.43
CA ASP A 63 11.40 1.91 -3.80
C ASP A 63 12.03 0.65 -4.45
N VAL A 64 11.87 0.53 -5.77
CA VAL A 64 12.34 -0.62 -6.59
C VAL A 64 13.27 -0.11 -7.70
#